data_AF-A0AB36J7H2-F1
#
_entry.id   AF-A0AB36J7H2-F1
#
_cell.length_a   1.000
_cell.length_b   1.000
_cell.length_c   1.000
_cell.angle_alpha   90.00
_cell.angle_beta   90.00
_cell.angle_gamma   90.00
#
_symmetry.space_group_name_H-M   'P 1'
#
loop_
_entity.id
_entity.type
_entity.pdbx_description
1 polymer ?
#
loop_
_entity_poly.entity_id
_entity_poly.type
_entity_poly.pdbx_seq_one_letter_code
_entity_poly.pdbx_strand_id
1 'polypeptide(L)'
;MKFKKLILAVMGLILVVLFFNMFATYQKNGTKLTLEVQLNSNQSDDYQLFYIMNKDQEWTEEQSLHQNYEQKGDWVNLKYDLPKNVYSLRLDVGNQKAIVKIKEVKLNGNSSVTIPLNEIITQEHEVKITSQKDKQIELQVLDSDPYVILDIKAHRDTAIEGTSLLNISIISLSSVVATLISLYIINSIKEVYRFLREIFKGRRLILSLAKNDFKTKYASSYLGIVWGFIQPLLTIVTYWFVFQVGLRSGSVSDVPFILWFIVAIIPWFFFSEALSSATNVYSEYSYLVKKVVFKIELLPIVKIISALFVHLFFILFIFVMYTGYGYYPDLYSFQMLYYLICTIMLVFSVSLVTSAIVLFFKDLNQIIIIILQIGFWFTPIGWSYTMLPDFWSNVFKLNPMFYIVEGYRDTFIYSVSFIQHPYYTLYFWMFCLTALVVGIKSLKKLKPHFADVI
;
A
#
# COMPACT_ATOMS: atom_id res chain seq x y z
N MET A 1 13.13 20.91 -33.71
CA MET A 1 12.96 21.18 -32.25
C MET A 1 11.53 21.56 -31.86
N LYS A 2 10.83 22.43 -32.62
CA LYS A 2 9.44 22.85 -32.32
C LYS A 2 8.40 21.70 -32.33
N PHE A 3 8.48 20.77 -33.29
CA PHE A 3 7.56 19.62 -33.41
C PHE A 3 7.61 18.64 -32.21
N LYS A 4 8.81 18.30 -31.72
CA LYS A 4 8.97 17.44 -30.53
C LYS A 4 8.35 18.08 -29.28
N LYS A 5 8.55 19.39 -29.10
CA LYS A 5 7.97 20.14 -27.97
C LYS A 5 6.44 20.19 -28.06
N LEU A 6 5.88 20.33 -29.26
CA LEU A 6 4.43 20.29 -29.49
C LEU A 6 3.84 18.92 -29.13
N ILE A 7 4.45 17.81 -29.57
CA ILE A 7 4.01 16.45 -29.22
C ILE A 7 4.04 16.23 -27.70
N LEU A 8 5.12 16.63 -27.03
CA LEU A 8 5.24 16.52 -25.57
C LEU A 8 4.17 17.35 -24.84
N ALA A 9 3.83 18.54 -25.34
CA ALA A 9 2.79 19.38 -24.76
C ALA A 9 1.39 18.76 -24.91
N VAL A 10 1.05 18.27 -26.11
CA VAL A 10 -0.24 17.60 -26.37
C VAL A 10 -0.37 16.34 -25.51
N MET A 11 0.67 15.52 -25.46
CA MET A 11 0.70 14.31 -24.63
C MET A 11 0.61 14.64 -23.13
N GLY A 12 1.24 15.74 -22.69
CA GLY A 12 1.11 16.25 -21.33
C GLY A 12 -0.35 16.59 -21.00
N LEU A 13 -1.06 17.30 -21.87
CA LEU A 13 -2.48 17.62 -21.68
C LEU A 13 -3.34 16.34 -21.53
N ILE A 14 -3.12 15.36 -22.41
CA ILE A 14 -3.81 14.07 -22.37
C ILE A 14 -3.55 13.35 -21.04
N LEU A 15 -2.28 13.29 -20.61
CA LEU A 15 -1.88 12.63 -19.37
C LEU A 15 -2.49 13.30 -18.13
N VAL A 16 -2.55 14.64 -18.06
CA VAL A 16 -3.17 15.33 -16.91
C VAL A 16 -4.63 14.91 -16.76
N VAL A 17 -5.39 14.88 -17.87
CA VAL A 17 -6.80 14.47 -17.84
C VAL A 17 -6.95 13.02 -17.44
N LEU A 18 -6.11 12.12 -17.97
CA LEU A 18 -6.13 10.70 -17.62
C LEU A 18 -5.81 10.48 -16.13
N PHE A 19 -4.75 11.09 -15.60
CA PHE A 19 -4.40 10.97 -14.19
C PHE A 19 -5.45 11.61 -13.28
N PHE A 20 -6.05 12.74 -13.66
CA PHE A 20 -7.11 13.37 -12.89
C PHE A 20 -8.31 12.42 -12.74
N ASN A 21 -8.81 11.87 -13.84
CA ASN A 21 -9.93 10.92 -13.82
C ASN A 21 -9.61 9.66 -13.01
N MET A 22 -8.38 9.16 -13.16
CA MET A 22 -7.88 8.01 -12.43
C MET A 22 -7.86 8.26 -10.92
N PHE A 23 -7.22 9.34 -10.46
CA PHE A 23 -7.14 9.68 -9.04
C PHE A 23 -8.51 10.04 -8.44
N ALA A 24 -9.37 10.71 -9.20
CA ALA A 24 -10.75 10.96 -8.78
C ALA A 24 -11.52 9.65 -8.56
N THR A 25 -11.36 8.67 -9.44
CA THR A 25 -12.00 7.34 -9.30
C THR A 25 -11.43 6.56 -8.12
N TYR A 26 -10.09 6.59 -7.93
CA TYR A 26 -9.43 5.95 -6.79
C TYR A 26 -9.99 6.48 -5.46
N GLN A 27 -10.07 7.80 -5.34
CA GLN A 27 -10.62 8.45 -4.15
C GLN A 27 -12.08 8.04 -3.91
N LYS A 28 -12.93 8.11 -4.95
CA LYS A 28 -14.34 7.75 -4.83
C LYS A 28 -14.55 6.33 -4.33
N ASN A 29 -13.73 5.39 -4.79
CA ASN A 29 -13.80 4.00 -4.39
C ASN A 29 -13.28 3.77 -2.96
N GLY A 30 -12.25 4.51 -2.52
CA GLY A 30 -11.59 4.31 -1.23
C GLY A 30 -12.27 4.94 -0.01
N THR A 31 -13.10 5.98 -0.18
CA THR A 31 -13.70 6.70 0.97
C THR A 31 -14.84 5.90 1.60
N LYS A 32 -14.84 5.71 2.92
CA LYS A 32 -15.95 5.11 3.69
C LYS A 32 -17.09 6.13 3.84
N LEU A 33 -18.33 5.66 3.93
CA LEU A 33 -19.47 6.50 4.30
C LEU A 33 -19.60 6.45 5.83
N THR A 34 -19.69 7.60 6.49
CA THR A 34 -19.89 7.67 7.94
C THR A 34 -21.02 8.64 8.28
N LEU A 35 -21.86 8.26 9.24
CA LEU A 35 -22.85 9.15 9.84
C LEU A 35 -22.26 9.73 11.13
N GLU A 36 -22.29 11.05 11.26
CA GLU A 36 -21.91 11.76 12.47
C GLU A 36 -23.14 12.48 13.03
N VAL A 37 -23.52 12.14 14.26
CA VAL A 37 -24.67 12.72 14.96
C VAL A 37 -24.16 13.45 16.19
N GLN A 38 -24.32 14.77 16.21
CA GLN A 38 -24.04 15.58 17.39
C GLN A 38 -25.24 15.54 18.33
N LEU A 39 -25.08 14.81 19.43
CA LEU A 39 -26.14 14.45 20.36
C LEU A 39 -25.81 14.91 21.78
N ASN A 40 -26.86 15.24 22.53
CA ASN A 40 -26.82 15.54 23.95
C ASN A 40 -27.97 14.83 24.64
N SER A 41 -27.71 14.14 25.75
CA SER A 41 -28.72 13.45 26.53
C SER A 41 -28.52 13.72 28.01
N ASN A 42 -29.63 13.79 28.75
CA ASN A 42 -29.58 13.88 30.21
C ASN A 42 -29.34 12.52 30.89
N GLN A 43 -29.34 11.42 30.12
CA GLN A 43 -28.98 10.08 30.59
C GLN A 43 -27.81 9.51 29.80
N SER A 44 -27.14 8.54 30.42
CA SER A 44 -26.14 7.72 29.76
C SER A 44 -26.84 6.46 29.29
N ASP A 45 -26.74 6.19 28.00
CA ASP A 45 -27.41 5.07 27.36
C ASP A 45 -26.63 4.63 26.12
N ASP A 46 -26.97 3.46 25.62
CA ASP A 46 -26.42 2.93 24.38
C ASP A 46 -27.29 3.36 23.20
N TYR A 47 -26.67 3.98 22.20
CA TYR A 47 -27.34 4.43 20.98
C TYR A 47 -27.01 3.45 19.87
N GLN A 48 -28.04 2.76 19.38
CA GLN A 48 -27.91 1.75 18.34
C GLN A 48 -28.43 2.30 17.02
N LEU A 49 -27.61 2.20 15.97
CA LEU A 49 -27.96 2.58 14.61
C LEU A 49 -28.11 1.34 13.75
N PHE A 50 -29.34 1.08 13.30
CA PHE A 50 -29.62 0.06 12.30
C PHE A 50 -29.57 0.63 10.89
N TYR A 51 -29.18 -0.21 9.94
CA TYR A 51 -29.16 0.14 8.52
C TYR A 51 -29.73 -0.98 7.65
N ILE A 52 -30.50 -0.60 6.62
CA ILE A 52 -30.97 -1.51 5.57
C ILE A 52 -30.39 -1.13 4.22
N MET A 53 -30.16 -2.11 3.36
CA MET A 53 -29.61 -1.89 2.01
C MET A 53 -30.69 -1.80 0.94
N ASN A 54 -31.87 -2.38 1.21
CA ASN A 54 -33.02 -2.41 0.31
C ASN A 54 -34.30 -2.11 1.10
N LYS A 55 -35.36 -1.66 0.41
CA LYS A 55 -36.62 -1.27 1.04
C LYS A 55 -37.34 -2.44 1.74
N ASP A 56 -37.22 -3.65 1.21
CA ASP A 56 -37.95 -4.84 1.67
C ASP A 56 -37.17 -5.66 2.72
N GLN A 57 -36.05 -5.13 3.20
CA GLN A 57 -35.18 -5.80 4.17
C GLN A 57 -35.65 -5.52 5.59
N GLU A 58 -35.67 -6.55 6.43
CA GLU A 58 -35.99 -6.42 7.86
C GLU A 58 -34.81 -5.85 8.65
N TRP A 59 -35.10 -5.14 9.74
CA TRP A 59 -34.09 -4.67 10.69
C TRP A 59 -33.54 -5.86 11.49
N THR A 60 -32.22 -6.04 11.51
CA THR A 60 -31.57 -7.16 12.18
C THR A 60 -30.39 -6.70 13.03
N GLU A 61 -30.11 -7.40 14.13
CA GLU A 61 -28.99 -7.10 15.03
C GLU A 61 -27.63 -7.16 14.34
N GLU A 62 -27.45 -8.06 13.36
CA GLU A 62 -26.23 -8.16 12.56
C GLU A 62 -25.96 -6.90 11.72
N GLN A 63 -26.99 -6.08 11.48
CA GLN A 63 -26.92 -4.84 10.71
C GLN A 63 -27.15 -3.61 11.59
N SER A 64 -26.51 -3.63 12.75
CA SER A 64 -26.57 -2.55 13.73
C SER A 64 -25.18 -2.13 14.20
N LEU A 65 -25.07 -0.89 14.67
CA LEU A 65 -23.85 -0.30 15.17
C LEU A 65 -24.14 0.39 16.49
N HIS A 66 -23.40 0.05 17.53
CA HIS A 66 -23.59 0.59 18.88
C HIS A 66 -22.59 1.70 19.18
N GLN A 67 -23.06 2.75 19.87
CA GLN A 67 -22.23 3.81 20.42
C GLN A 67 -22.73 4.19 21.81
N ASN A 68 -21.87 3.98 22.81
CA ASN A 68 -22.17 4.36 24.20
C ASN A 68 -22.07 5.87 24.38
N TYR A 69 -23.13 6.48 24.92
CA TYR A 69 -23.12 7.85 25.39
C TYR A 69 -22.89 7.87 26.91
N GLU A 70 -21.67 8.19 27.34
CA GLU A 70 -21.28 8.12 28.77
C GLU A 70 -21.41 9.48 29.49
N GLN A 71 -21.26 10.59 28.77
CA GLN A 71 -21.12 11.94 29.34
C GLN A 71 -22.46 12.68 29.42
N LYS A 72 -23.21 12.43 30.49
CA LYS A 72 -24.53 13.06 30.73
C LYS A 72 -24.45 14.59 30.66
N GLY A 73 -25.24 15.18 29.78
CA GLY A 73 -25.37 16.64 29.67
C GLY A 73 -24.34 17.32 28.75
N ASP A 74 -23.37 16.59 28.20
CA ASP A 74 -22.40 17.13 27.24
C ASP A 74 -22.78 16.86 25.78
N TRP A 75 -22.31 17.69 24.84
CA TRP A 75 -22.48 17.42 23.42
C TRP A 75 -21.41 16.44 22.95
N VAL A 76 -21.84 15.28 22.45
CA VAL A 76 -20.95 14.23 21.95
C VAL A 76 -21.24 13.99 20.47
N ASN A 77 -20.19 13.78 19.68
CA ASN A 77 -20.32 13.39 18.27
C ASN A 77 -20.24 11.86 18.16
N LEU A 78 -21.39 11.23 18.00
CA LEU A 78 -21.48 9.78 17.74
C LEU A 78 -21.17 9.52 16.26
N LYS A 79 -20.31 8.53 15.98
CA LYS A 79 -19.86 8.20 14.62
C LYS A 79 -20.17 6.75 14.28
N TYR A 80 -20.79 6.54 13.12
CA TYR A 80 -21.19 5.22 12.64
C TYR A 80 -20.65 4.98 11.23
N ASP A 81 -19.90 3.89 11.04
CA ASP A 81 -19.36 3.48 9.74
C ASP A 81 -20.42 2.72 8.93
N LEU A 82 -20.87 3.30 7.81
CA LEU A 82 -21.98 2.79 7.02
C LEU A 82 -21.54 2.15 5.70
N PRO A 83 -22.26 1.11 5.23
CA PRO A 83 -22.16 0.64 3.86
C PRO A 83 -22.56 1.74 2.87
N LYS A 84 -21.86 1.84 1.73
CA LYS A 84 -22.13 2.86 0.68
C LYS A 84 -23.53 2.73 0.09
N ASN A 85 -24.06 1.51 -0.01
CA ASN A 85 -25.36 1.20 -0.59
C ASN A 85 -26.51 1.30 0.42
N VAL A 86 -26.30 1.87 1.60
CA VAL A 86 -27.37 2.06 2.59
C VAL A 86 -28.59 2.77 2.00
N TYR A 87 -29.77 2.26 2.31
CA TYR A 87 -31.06 2.76 1.82
C TYR A 87 -31.75 3.63 2.86
N SER A 88 -31.85 3.16 4.10
CA SER A 88 -32.48 3.86 5.22
C SER A 88 -31.80 3.51 6.53
N LEU A 89 -31.96 4.39 7.51
CA LEU A 89 -31.38 4.27 8.85
C LEU A 89 -32.48 4.37 9.90
N ARG A 90 -32.35 3.56 10.94
CA ARG A 90 -33.15 3.65 12.16
C ARG A 90 -32.19 3.89 13.32
N LEU A 91 -32.41 4.98 14.05
CA LEU A 91 -31.63 5.33 15.23
C LEU A 91 -32.48 5.08 16.47
N ASP A 92 -31.99 4.17 17.32
CA ASP A 92 -32.58 3.88 18.61
C ASP A 92 -31.92 4.78 19.65
N VAL A 93 -32.75 5.47 20.44
CA VAL A 93 -32.32 6.60 21.27
C VAL A 93 -32.15 6.23 22.74
N GLY A 94 -31.76 4.99 23.01
CA GLY A 94 -31.58 4.41 24.36
C GLY A 94 -32.84 3.72 24.88
N ASN A 95 -32.75 3.08 26.05
CA ASN A 95 -33.87 2.37 26.69
C ASN A 95 -34.43 3.11 27.93
N GLN A 96 -33.85 4.24 28.30
CA GLN A 96 -34.25 5.03 29.47
C GLN A 96 -35.06 6.27 29.08
N LYS A 97 -36.02 6.65 29.94
CA LYS A 97 -36.71 7.94 29.84
C LYS A 97 -35.72 9.09 29.92
N ALA A 98 -35.47 9.72 28.78
CA ALA A 98 -34.47 10.76 28.59
C ALA A 98 -34.99 11.89 27.69
N ILE A 99 -34.33 13.03 27.77
CA ILE A 99 -34.45 14.12 26.82
C ILE A 99 -33.20 14.09 25.95
N VAL A 100 -33.39 13.76 24.69
CA VAL A 100 -32.32 13.63 23.70
C VAL A 100 -32.39 14.82 22.76
N LYS A 101 -31.28 15.53 22.60
CA LYS A 101 -31.14 16.71 21.77
C LYS A 101 -30.17 16.42 20.64
N ILE A 102 -30.59 16.65 19.41
CA ILE A 102 -29.75 16.48 18.21
C ILE A 102 -29.55 17.86 17.60
N LYS A 103 -28.29 18.27 17.43
CA LYS A 103 -27.95 19.61 16.90
C LYS A 103 -27.44 19.57 15.47
N GLU A 104 -26.83 18.47 15.07
CA GLU A 104 -26.28 18.34 13.74
C GLU A 104 -26.24 16.86 13.34
N VAL A 105 -26.64 16.58 12.11
CA VAL A 105 -26.46 15.26 11.50
C VAL A 105 -25.70 15.45 10.19
N LYS A 106 -24.57 14.77 10.06
CA LYS A 106 -23.68 14.84 8.91
C LYS A 106 -23.46 13.46 8.31
N LEU A 107 -23.51 13.39 6.99
CA LEU A 107 -22.97 12.28 6.23
C LEU A 107 -21.62 12.69 5.67
N ASN A 108 -20.57 11.96 6.05
CA ASN A 108 -19.24 12.16 5.52
C ASN A 108 -18.91 11.00 4.57
N GLY A 109 -18.80 11.32 3.28
CA GLY A 109 -18.27 10.45 2.24
C GLY A 109 -17.15 11.17 1.49
N ASN A 110 -17.22 11.21 0.17
CA ASN A 110 -16.30 11.99 -0.67
C ASN A 110 -16.50 13.51 -0.52
N SER A 111 -17.68 13.93 -0.07
CA SER A 111 -18.01 15.24 0.48
C SER A 111 -18.68 15.07 1.85
N SER A 112 -18.64 16.13 2.66
CA SER A 112 -19.39 16.21 3.92
C SER A 112 -20.70 16.96 3.63
N VAL A 113 -21.82 16.34 3.98
CA VAL A 113 -23.17 16.87 3.74
C VAL A 113 -23.89 16.93 5.08
N THR A 114 -24.24 18.14 5.53
CA THR A 114 -25.11 18.33 6.69
C THR A 114 -26.56 18.11 6.25
N ILE A 115 -27.29 17.25 6.95
CA ILE A 115 -28.70 16.96 6.68
C ILE A 115 -29.56 18.00 7.43
N PRO A 116 -30.48 18.71 6.75
CA PRO A 116 -31.41 19.61 7.39
C PRO A 116 -32.29 18.87 8.42
N LEU A 117 -32.32 19.37 9.65
CA LEU A 117 -33.03 18.72 10.75
C LEU A 117 -34.56 18.77 10.61
N ASN A 118 -35.11 19.67 9.80
CA ASN A 118 -36.56 19.86 9.67
C ASN A 118 -37.27 18.70 8.95
N GLU A 119 -36.55 17.92 8.14
CA GLU A 119 -37.14 16.86 7.29
C GLU A 119 -36.45 15.51 7.48
N ILE A 120 -35.51 15.40 8.44
CA ILE A 120 -34.70 14.20 8.59
C ILE A 120 -35.48 13.01 9.16
N ILE A 121 -36.42 13.24 10.09
CA ILE A 121 -37.19 12.18 10.74
C ILE A 121 -38.47 11.93 9.95
N THR A 122 -38.65 10.70 9.47
CA THR A 122 -39.83 10.28 8.70
C THR A 122 -40.84 9.49 9.51
N GLN A 123 -40.36 8.74 10.51
CA GLN A 123 -41.18 7.92 11.40
C GLN A 123 -40.57 7.95 12.80
N GLU A 124 -41.42 7.88 13.81
CA GLU A 124 -41.06 7.80 15.22
C GLU A 124 -41.86 6.68 15.90
N HIS A 125 -41.26 6.00 16.86
CA HIS A 125 -41.90 5.01 17.72
C HIS A 125 -41.41 5.21 19.15
N GLU A 126 -42.33 5.29 20.11
CA GLU A 126 -42.03 5.55 21.53
C GLU A 126 -41.13 6.79 21.80
N VAL A 127 -41.11 7.73 20.85
CA VAL A 127 -40.43 9.02 20.91
C VAL A 127 -41.41 10.12 20.57
N LYS A 128 -41.37 11.23 21.32
CA LYS A 128 -42.12 12.44 21.01
C LYS A 128 -41.19 13.59 20.65
N ILE A 129 -41.29 14.10 19.42
CA ILE A 129 -40.60 15.32 19.00
C ILE A 129 -41.23 16.54 19.71
N THR A 130 -40.50 17.13 20.66
CA THR A 130 -40.95 18.28 21.46
C THR A 130 -40.63 19.62 20.78
N SER A 131 -39.55 19.67 20.00
CA SER A 131 -39.18 20.81 19.16
C SER A 131 -38.36 20.32 17.99
N GLN A 132 -38.72 20.72 16.77
CA GLN A 132 -37.95 20.48 15.55
C GLN A 132 -37.75 21.83 14.85
N LYS A 133 -36.51 22.34 14.91
CA LYS A 133 -36.10 23.58 14.26
C LYS A 133 -34.78 23.31 13.53
N ASP A 134 -34.44 24.17 12.58
CA ASP A 134 -33.22 24.04 11.75
C ASP A 134 -31.93 23.84 12.55
N LYS A 135 -31.90 24.32 13.80
CA LYS A 135 -30.71 24.29 14.67
C LYS A 135 -30.70 23.15 15.68
N GLN A 136 -31.85 22.54 15.96
CA GLN A 136 -31.95 21.53 17.02
C GLN A 136 -33.28 20.75 16.96
N ILE A 137 -33.18 19.44 17.15
CA ILE A 137 -34.30 18.53 17.45
C ILE A 137 -34.23 18.17 18.94
N GLU A 138 -35.36 18.21 19.63
CA GLU A 138 -35.52 17.73 21.01
C GLU A 138 -36.54 16.60 21.03
N LEU A 139 -36.07 15.42 21.42
CA LEU A 139 -36.80 14.16 21.50
C LEU A 139 -37.04 13.81 22.97
N GLN A 140 -38.28 13.50 23.31
CA GLN A 140 -38.64 12.95 24.61
C GLN A 140 -38.89 11.46 24.46
N VAL A 141 -38.08 10.65 25.14
CA VAL A 141 -38.20 9.18 25.14
C VAL A 141 -39.35 8.78 26.08
N LEU A 142 -40.31 8.01 25.57
CA LEU A 142 -41.56 7.69 26.26
C LEU A 142 -41.50 6.33 26.97
N ASP A 143 -41.24 5.25 26.23
CA ASP A 143 -41.31 3.87 26.74
C ASP A 143 -40.23 2.97 26.10
N SER A 144 -40.38 1.64 26.23
CA SER A 144 -39.43 0.65 25.70
C SER A 144 -39.40 0.58 24.16
N ASP A 145 -38.20 0.44 23.58
CA ASP A 145 -37.89 0.43 22.13
C ASP A 145 -38.10 1.77 21.38
N PRO A 146 -37.55 2.90 21.88
CA PRO A 146 -37.74 4.20 21.24
C PRO A 146 -36.79 4.39 20.05
N TYR A 147 -37.35 4.61 18.86
CA TYR A 147 -36.57 4.80 17.64
C TYR A 147 -37.11 5.90 16.72
N VAL A 148 -36.22 6.42 15.88
CA VAL A 148 -36.53 7.35 14.79
C VAL A 148 -35.95 6.86 13.46
N ILE A 149 -36.71 6.97 12.38
CA ILE A 149 -36.25 6.61 11.03
C ILE A 149 -35.76 7.87 10.31
N LEU A 150 -34.52 7.82 9.82
CA LEU A 150 -33.85 8.92 9.14
C LEU A 150 -33.92 8.75 7.61
N ASP A 151 -34.46 9.74 6.90
CA ASP A 151 -34.31 9.81 5.44
C ASP A 151 -32.98 10.44 5.06
N ILE A 152 -32.09 9.58 4.56
CA ILE A 152 -30.76 9.97 4.14
C ILE A 152 -30.55 9.90 2.64
N LYS A 153 -31.54 9.45 1.84
CA LYS A 153 -31.28 9.01 0.46
C LYS A 153 -30.68 10.11 -0.43
N ALA A 154 -31.32 11.28 -0.47
CA ALA A 154 -30.86 12.40 -1.28
C ALA A 154 -29.48 12.94 -0.83
N HIS A 155 -29.23 12.93 0.48
CA HIS A 155 -27.99 13.41 1.07
C HIS A 155 -26.84 12.40 0.95
N ARG A 156 -27.15 11.10 0.98
CA ARG A 156 -26.23 9.98 0.79
C ARG A 156 -25.63 10.04 -0.61
N ASP A 157 -26.48 10.16 -1.63
CA ASP A 157 -26.01 10.25 -3.02
C ASP A 157 -25.08 11.47 -3.18
N THR A 158 -25.44 12.61 -2.60
CA THR A 158 -24.58 13.81 -2.60
C THR A 158 -23.26 13.62 -1.86
N ALA A 159 -23.26 12.94 -0.71
CA ALA A 159 -22.06 12.64 0.09
C ALA A 159 -21.12 11.65 -0.61
N ILE A 160 -21.67 10.70 -1.35
CA ILE A 160 -20.89 9.70 -2.11
C ILE A 160 -20.40 10.27 -3.44
N GLU A 161 -21.21 11.00 -4.19
CA GLU A 161 -20.83 11.47 -5.52
C GLU A 161 -20.04 12.77 -5.52
N GLY A 162 -20.26 13.60 -4.50
CA GLY A 162 -19.58 14.88 -4.32
C GLY A 162 -18.08 14.73 -4.11
N THR A 163 -17.37 15.86 -4.17
CA THR A 163 -15.92 15.89 -3.89
C THR A 163 -15.62 17.19 -3.15
N SER A 164 -15.00 17.10 -1.97
CA SER A 164 -14.59 18.31 -1.24
C SER A 164 -13.55 19.12 -2.01
N LEU A 165 -13.51 20.45 -1.80
CA LEU A 165 -12.53 21.34 -2.44
C LEU A 165 -11.09 20.90 -2.17
N LEU A 166 -10.79 20.49 -0.94
CA LEU A 166 -9.48 19.99 -0.53
C LEU A 166 -9.09 18.74 -1.34
N ASN A 167 -10.04 17.82 -1.54
CA ASN A 167 -9.83 16.61 -2.33
C ASN A 167 -9.57 16.93 -3.80
N ILE A 168 -10.32 17.87 -4.39
CA ILE A 168 -10.11 18.35 -5.77
C ILE A 168 -8.70 18.94 -5.93
N SER A 169 -8.23 19.74 -4.96
CA SER A 169 -6.88 20.29 -4.98
C SER A 169 -5.80 19.21 -4.90
N ILE A 170 -5.97 18.20 -4.04
CA ILE A 170 -5.03 17.08 -3.91
C ILE A 170 -4.98 16.24 -5.20
N ILE A 171 -6.14 15.91 -5.79
CA ILE A 171 -6.23 15.17 -7.06
C ILE A 171 -5.52 15.96 -8.16
N SER A 172 -5.78 17.26 -8.26
CA SER A 172 -5.21 18.14 -9.29
C SER A 172 -3.69 18.26 -9.17
N LEU A 173 -3.18 18.42 -7.94
CA LEU A 173 -1.73 18.47 -7.71
C LEU A 173 -1.08 17.13 -8.05
N SER A 174 -1.69 16.02 -7.62
CA SER A 174 -1.19 14.66 -7.88
C SER A 174 -1.16 14.34 -9.38
N SER A 175 -2.18 14.74 -10.15
CA SER A 175 -2.24 14.51 -11.59
C SER A 175 -1.19 15.31 -12.37
N VAL A 176 -0.92 16.55 -11.95
CA VAL A 176 0.16 17.37 -12.53
C VAL A 176 1.52 16.75 -12.23
N VAL A 177 1.77 16.34 -10.97
CA VAL A 177 3.04 15.68 -10.60
C VAL A 177 3.26 14.39 -11.37
N ALA A 178 2.25 13.50 -11.44
CA ALA A 178 2.33 12.26 -12.22
C ALA A 178 2.58 12.52 -13.72
N THR A 179 2.00 13.59 -14.27
CA THR A 179 2.26 14.02 -15.65
C THR A 179 3.69 14.45 -15.84
N LEU A 180 4.23 15.31 -14.96
CA LEU A 180 5.61 15.79 -15.06
C LEU A 180 6.60 14.63 -14.98
N ILE A 181 6.37 13.67 -14.08
CA ILE A 181 7.15 12.44 -13.96
C ILE A 181 7.08 11.63 -15.27
N SER A 182 5.89 11.43 -15.82
CA SER A 182 5.69 10.70 -17.07
C SER A 182 6.41 11.37 -18.25
N LEU A 183 6.30 12.69 -18.38
CA LEU A 183 7.00 13.47 -19.40
C LEU A 183 8.52 13.38 -19.24
N TYR A 184 9.02 13.39 -18.00
CA TYR A 184 10.43 13.22 -17.70
C TYR A 184 10.94 11.84 -18.15
N ILE A 185 10.21 10.77 -17.85
CA ILE A 185 10.52 9.40 -18.29
C ILE A 185 10.52 9.32 -19.82
N ILE A 186 9.47 9.84 -20.47
CA ILE A 186 9.33 9.77 -21.94
C ILE A 186 10.46 10.54 -22.64
N ASN A 187 10.88 11.68 -22.11
CA ASN A 187 12.01 12.40 -22.67
C ASN A 187 13.34 11.62 -22.57
N SER A 188 13.46 10.72 -21.59
CA SER A 188 14.63 9.87 -21.35
C SER A 188 14.53 8.46 -21.94
N ILE A 189 13.46 8.13 -22.67
CA ILE A 189 13.23 6.77 -23.19
C ILE A 189 14.37 6.25 -24.09
N LYS A 190 15.01 7.13 -24.87
CA LYS A 190 16.14 6.76 -25.73
C LYS A 190 17.36 6.35 -24.91
N GLU A 191 17.57 6.97 -23.76
CA GLU A 191 18.70 6.70 -22.87
C GLU A 191 18.51 5.36 -22.17
N VAL A 192 17.28 5.11 -21.70
CA VAL A 192 16.87 3.82 -21.10
C VAL A 192 17.00 2.70 -22.12
N TYR A 193 16.46 2.87 -23.34
CA TYR A 193 16.55 1.85 -24.39
C TYR A 193 18.00 1.49 -24.74
N ARG A 194 18.87 2.50 -24.91
CA ARG A 194 20.30 2.27 -25.16
C ARG A 194 20.92 1.47 -24.02
N PHE A 195 20.61 1.83 -22.77
CA PHE A 195 21.13 1.15 -21.60
C PHE A 195 20.70 -0.32 -21.53
N LEU A 196 19.41 -0.61 -21.68
CA LEU A 196 18.88 -1.98 -21.72
C LEU A 196 19.46 -2.79 -22.88
N ARG A 197 19.66 -2.18 -24.05
CA ARG A 197 20.31 -2.83 -25.19
C ARG A 197 21.75 -3.25 -24.86
N GLU A 198 22.49 -2.45 -24.10
CA GLU A 198 23.85 -2.80 -23.68
C GLU A 198 23.87 -3.94 -22.67
N ILE A 199 22.92 -3.99 -21.72
CA ILE A 199 22.72 -5.15 -20.84
C ILE A 199 22.48 -6.41 -21.67
N PHE A 200 21.58 -6.33 -22.65
CA PHE A 200 21.22 -7.48 -23.47
C PHE A 200 22.40 -7.99 -24.32
N LYS A 201 23.23 -7.09 -24.86
CA LYS A 201 24.48 -7.45 -25.57
C LYS A 201 25.51 -8.09 -24.63
N GLY A 202 25.62 -7.56 -23.40
CA GLY A 202 26.57 -8.03 -22.37
C GLY A 202 26.13 -9.26 -21.58
N ARG A 203 24.96 -9.84 -21.85
CA ARG A 203 24.33 -10.88 -21.01
C ARG A 203 25.20 -12.08 -20.68
N ARG A 204 26.00 -12.57 -21.64
CA ARG A 204 26.88 -13.74 -21.41
C ARG A 204 27.97 -13.42 -20.38
N LEU A 205 28.55 -12.22 -20.47
CA LEU A 205 29.57 -11.75 -19.54
C LEU A 205 28.94 -11.45 -18.18
N ILE A 206 27.78 -10.80 -18.14
CA ILE A 206 27.03 -10.57 -16.89
C ILE A 206 26.76 -11.88 -16.16
N LEU A 207 26.26 -12.91 -16.86
CA LEU A 207 26.02 -14.23 -16.27
C LEU A 207 27.30 -14.92 -15.79
N SER A 208 28.41 -14.77 -16.53
CA SER A 208 29.71 -15.31 -16.12
C SER A 208 30.21 -14.65 -14.83
N LEU A 209 30.16 -13.31 -14.77
CA LEU A 209 30.53 -12.55 -13.59
C LEU A 209 29.61 -12.89 -12.41
N ALA A 210 28.30 -13.02 -12.62
CA ALA A 210 27.36 -13.32 -11.54
C ALA A 210 27.59 -14.72 -10.95
N LYS A 211 27.90 -15.71 -11.80
CA LYS A 211 28.29 -17.05 -11.34
C LYS A 211 29.58 -17.03 -10.52
N ASN A 212 30.56 -16.24 -10.96
CA ASN A 212 31.82 -16.11 -10.23
C ASN A 212 31.61 -15.38 -8.90
N ASP A 213 30.83 -14.30 -8.90
CA ASP A 213 30.44 -13.54 -7.72
C ASP A 213 29.78 -14.42 -6.65
N PHE A 214 28.82 -15.24 -7.07
CA PHE A 214 28.15 -16.18 -6.19
C PHE A 214 29.11 -17.20 -5.58
N LYS A 215 30.04 -17.74 -6.38
CA LYS A 215 31.04 -18.69 -5.90
C LYS A 215 32.02 -18.06 -4.93
N THR A 216 32.52 -16.86 -5.23
CA THR A 216 33.52 -16.17 -4.40
C THR A 216 32.94 -15.73 -3.07
N LYS A 217 31.67 -15.32 -3.03
CA LYS A 217 30.98 -14.91 -1.79
C LYS A 217 31.08 -15.95 -0.67
N TYR A 218 31.11 -17.24 -1.03
CA TYR A 218 31.14 -18.34 -0.08
C TYR A 218 32.45 -19.14 -0.10
N ALA A 219 33.45 -18.75 -0.90
CA ALA A 219 34.66 -19.55 -1.12
C ALA A 219 35.58 -19.65 0.10
N SER A 220 35.56 -18.66 1.01
CA SER A 220 36.45 -18.58 2.17
C SER A 220 35.88 -19.18 3.46
N SER A 221 34.69 -19.81 3.40
CA SER A 221 34.00 -20.35 4.58
C SER A 221 33.93 -21.88 4.54
N TYR A 222 34.11 -22.54 5.69
CA TYR A 222 34.06 -24.00 5.83
C TYR A 222 32.74 -24.61 5.33
N LEU A 223 31.59 -23.99 5.65
CA LEU A 223 30.28 -24.47 5.17
C LEU A 223 29.94 -23.98 3.75
N GLY A 224 30.74 -23.08 3.20
CA GLY A 224 30.59 -22.59 1.84
C GLY A 224 29.19 -22.04 1.54
N ILE A 225 28.65 -22.44 0.38
CA ILE A 225 27.37 -21.95 -0.17
C ILE A 225 26.19 -22.19 0.78
N VAL A 226 26.30 -23.18 1.68
CA VAL A 226 25.25 -23.54 2.64
C VAL A 226 24.88 -22.35 3.55
N TRP A 227 25.82 -21.45 3.84
CA TRP A 227 25.55 -20.23 4.62
C TRP A 227 24.49 -19.33 4.00
N GLY A 228 24.43 -19.27 2.66
CA GLY A 228 23.41 -18.49 1.95
C GLY A 228 21.99 -18.97 2.24
N PHE A 229 21.81 -20.21 2.69
CA PHE A 229 20.51 -20.79 3.03
C PHE A 229 20.27 -20.86 4.54
N ILE A 230 21.30 -21.18 5.33
CA ILE A 230 21.17 -21.32 6.79
C ILE A 230 20.66 -20.03 7.42
N GLN A 231 21.24 -18.88 7.09
CA GLN A 231 20.88 -17.62 7.77
C GLN A 231 19.42 -17.21 7.52
N PRO A 232 18.89 -17.20 6.27
CA PRO A 232 17.47 -16.93 6.05
C PRO A 232 16.55 -17.99 6.68
N LEU A 233 16.92 -19.28 6.65
CA LEU A 233 16.11 -20.34 7.27
C LEU A 233 16.01 -20.19 8.79
N LEU A 234 17.13 -19.93 9.47
CA LEU A 234 17.13 -19.66 10.91
C LEU A 234 16.30 -18.41 11.24
N THR A 235 16.37 -17.39 10.39
CA THR A 235 15.56 -16.18 10.54
C THR A 235 14.07 -16.50 10.43
N ILE A 236 13.67 -17.30 9.42
CA ILE A 236 12.27 -17.74 9.25
C ILE A 236 11.80 -18.52 10.48
N VAL A 237 12.58 -19.51 10.93
CA VAL A 237 12.24 -20.35 12.10
C VAL A 237 12.11 -19.50 13.36
N THR A 238 13.02 -18.53 13.56
CA THR A 238 12.99 -17.64 14.73
C THR A 238 11.73 -16.79 14.75
N TYR A 239 11.40 -16.12 13.63
CA TYR A 239 10.19 -15.31 13.55
C TYR A 239 8.92 -16.14 13.68
N TRP A 240 8.87 -17.29 13.01
CA TRP A 240 7.77 -18.24 13.17
C TRP A 240 7.56 -18.64 14.63
N PHE A 241 8.64 -19.00 15.33
CA PHE A 241 8.58 -19.36 16.74
C PHE A 241 8.07 -18.19 17.59
N VAL A 242 8.62 -16.99 17.41
CA VAL A 242 8.20 -15.80 18.18
C VAL A 242 6.73 -15.46 17.95
N PHE A 243 6.27 -15.39 16.71
CA PHE A 243 4.89 -14.99 16.41
C PHE A 243 3.88 -16.10 16.70
N GLN A 244 4.10 -17.31 16.17
CA GLN A 244 3.13 -18.39 16.27
C GLN A 244 3.15 -19.06 17.66
N VAL A 245 4.33 -19.30 18.25
CA VAL A 245 4.44 -19.97 19.56
C VAL A 245 4.46 -18.96 20.71
N GLY A 246 5.28 -17.91 20.59
CA GLY A 246 5.44 -16.89 21.63
C GLY A 246 4.22 -15.99 21.79
N LEU A 247 3.80 -15.34 20.70
CA LEU A 247 2.65 -14.42 20.69
C LEU A 247 1.31 -15.13 20.44
N ARG A 248 1.33 -16.44 20.17
CA ARG A 248 0.14 -17.26 19.88
C ARG A 248 -0.75 -16.65 18.80
N SER A 249 -0.12 -16.07 17.77
CA SER A 249 -0.87 -15.57 16.61
C SER A 249 -1.60 -16.75 15.96
N GLY A 250 -2.94 -16.66 15.86
CA GLY A 250 -3.76 -17.64 15.16
C GLY A 250 -3.51 -17.67 13.65
N SER A 251 -4.32 -18.44 12.93
CA SER A 251 -4.35 -18.36 11.47
C SER A 251 -4.77 -16.96 11.01
N VAL A 252 -4.15 -16.49 9.93
CA VAL A 252 -4.51 -15.22 9.29
C VAL A 252 -5.25 -15.56 8.01
N SER A 253 -6.51 -15.13 7.88
CA SER A 253 -7.34 -15.44 6.72
C SER A 253 -7.43 -16.95 6.43
N ASP A 254 -7.65 -17.76 7.46
CA ASP A 254 -7.73 -19.24 7.38
C ASP A 254 -6.48 -19.95 6.84
N VAL A 255 -5.34 -19.25 6.79
CA VAL A 255 -4.05 -19.80 6.41
C VAL A 255 -3.11 -19.85 7.63
N PRO A 256 -2.36 -20.95 7.84
CA PRO A 256 -1.34 -21.02 8.87
C PRO A 256 -0.36 -19.85 8.79
N PHE A 257 -0.04 -19.24 9.93
CA PHE A 257 0.81 -18.04 9.99
C PHE A 257 2.14 -18.22 9.25
N ILE A 258 2.77 -19.40 9.36
CA ILE A 258 4.01 -19.69 8.63
C ILE A 258 3.88 -19.49 7.12
N LEU A 259 2.79 -19.94 6.50
CA LEU A 259 2.58 -19.81 5.05
C LEU A 259 2.36 -18.34 4.67
N TRP A 260 1.55 -17.64 5.47
CA TRP A 260 1.30 -16.20 5.31
C TRP A 260 2.57 -15.34 5.45
N PHE A 261 3.48 -15.77 6.32
CA PHE A 261 4.74 -15.09 6.61
C PHE A 261 5.84 -15.39 5.56
N ILE A 262 6.02 -16.64 5.14
CA ILE A 262 7.13 -17.02 4.23
C ILE A 262 7.03 -16.32 2.88
N VAL A 263 5.82 -16.15 2.34
CA VAL A 263 5.60 -15.45 1.06
C VAL A 263 5.94 -13.97 1.13
N ALA A 264 5.89 -13.37 2.33
CA ALA A 264 6.25 -11.98 2.56
C ALA A 264 7.75 -11.79 2.82
N ILE A 265 8.37 -12.65 3.64
CA ILE A 265 9.77 -12.44 4.05
C ILE A 265 10.79 -12.85 2.98
N ILE A 266 10.49 -13.84 2.15
CA ILE A 266 11.40 -14.33 1.11
C ILE A 266 11.74 -13.27 0.03
N PRO A 267 10.77 -12.52 -0.55
CA PRO A 267 11.11 -11.42 -1.45
C PRO A 267 11.86 -10.28 -0.73
N TRP A 268 11.59 -10.07 0.57
CA TRP A 268 12.34 -9.10 1.38
C TRP A 268 13.82 -9.47 1.52
N PHE A 269 14.14 -10.75 1.79
CA PHE A 269 15.54 -11.21 1.84
C PHE A 269 16.28 -10.94 0.53
N PHE A 270 15.65 -11.24 -0.60
CA PHE A 270 16.24 -10.96 -1.90
C PHE A 270 16.44 -9.47 -2.12
N PHE A 271 15.44 -8.63 -1.84
CA PHE A 271 15.53 -7.19 -1.96
C PHE A 271 16.67 -6.61 -1.13
N SER A 272 16.74 -6.98 0.15
CA SER A 272 17.73 -6.47 1.11
C SER A 272 19.16 -6.86 0.73
N GLU A 273 19.38 -8.14 0.42
CA GLU A 273 20.68 -8.67 0.01
C GLU A 273 21.14 -8.07 -1.33
N ALA A 274 20.26 -8.09 -2.34
CA ALA A 274 20.59 -7.63 -3.67
C ALA A 274 20.84 -6.11 -3.69
N LEU A 275 20.07 -5.31 -2.95
CA LEU A 275 20.29 -3.87 -2.86
C LEU A 275 21.62 -3.56 -2.17
N SER A 276 21.89 -4.15 -1.00
CA SER A 276 23.12 -3.92 -0.24
C SER A 276 24.38 -4.29 -1.05
N SER A 277 24.37 -5.47 -1.71
CA SER A 277 25.49 -5.91 -2.53
C SER A 277 25.64 -5.07 -3.81
N ALA A 278 24.53 -4.72 -4.47
CA ALA A 278 24.59 -3.91 -5.68
C ALA A 278 25.02 -2.46 -5.40
N THR A 279 24.71 -1.90 -4.23
CA THR A 279 25.22 -0.57 -3.85
C THR A 279 26.75 -0.56 -3.76
N ASN A 280 27.35 -1.57 -3.13
CA ASN A 280 28.80 -1.61 -2.92
C ASN A 280 29.61 -2.14 -4.13
N VAL A 281 28.94 -2.41 -5.25
CA VAL A 281 29.53 -3.16 -6.36
C VAL A 281 30.78 -2.50 -6.96
N TYR A 282 30.83 -1.18 -7.07
CA TYR A 282 31.97 -0.50 -7.68
C TYR A 282 33.23 -0.52 -6.81
N SER A 283 33.06 -0.51 -5.48
CA SER A 283 34.16 -0.67 -4.54
C SER A 283 34.71 -2.10 -4.56
N GLU A 284 33.82 -3.10 -4.59
CA GLU A 284 34.21 -4.51 -4.65
C GLU A 284 34.88 -4.88 -5.98
N TYR A 285 34.39 -4.34 -7.10
CA TYR A 285 34.95 -4.53 -8.43
C TYR A 285 35.94 -3.40 -8.83
N SER A 286 36.59 -2.77 -7.85
CA SER A 286 37.54 -1.66 -8.07
C SER A 286 38.62 -1.97 -9.12
N TYR A 287 39.08 -3.22 -9.18
CA TYR A 287 40.05 -3.69 -10.17
C TYR A 287 39.53 -3.59 -11.62
N LEU A 288 38.25 -3.92 -11.86
CA LEU A 288 37.62 -3.75 -13.18
C LEU A 288 37.41 -2.28 -13.50
N VAL A 289 37.08 -1.47 -12.50
CA VAL A 289 36.83 -0.04 -12.67
C VAL A 289 38.12 0.71 -13.04
N LYS A 290 39.25 0.38 -12.41
CA LYS A 290 40.53 1.07 -12.62
C LYS A 290 41.34 0.59 -13.83
N LYS A 291 41.26 -0.69 -14.19
CA LYS A 291 42.28 -1.33 -15.07
C LYS A 291 41.77 -1.88 -16.40
N VAL A 292 40.45 -1.87 -16.65
CA VAL A 292 39.87 -2.51 -17.84
C VAL A 292 38.94 -1.55 -18.57
N VAL A 293 38.98 -1.54 -19.91
CA VAL A 293 37.99 -0.85 -20.76
C VAL A 293 36.68 -1.65 -20.75
N PHE A 294 36.05 -1.72 -19.58
CA PHE A 294 34.82 -2.47 -19.32
C PHE A 294 33.65 -1.51 -19.13
N LYS A 295 32.45 -1.95 -19.56
CA LYS A 295 31.21 -1.21 -19.31
C LYS A 295 30.76 -1.44 -17.87
N ILE A 296 31.40 -0.73 -16.95
CA ILE A 296 31.13 -0.84 -15.52
C ILE A 296 29.66 -0.55 -15.17
N GLU A 297 28.91 0.12 -16.04
CA GLU A 297 27.48 0.34 -15.79
C GLU A 297 26.65 -0.94 -15.70
N LEU A 298 27.20 -2.08 -16.14
CA LEU A 298 26.58 -3.39 -16.07
C LEU A 298 26.85 -4.14 -14.76
N LEU A 299 27.69 -3.60 -13.86
CA LEU A 299 28.05 -4.30 -12.62
C LEU A 299 26.90 -4.46 -11.62
N PRO A 300 26.01 -3.48 -11.39
CA PRO A 300 24.90 -3.65 -10.44
C PRO A 300 24.02 -4.87 -10.77
N ILE A 301 23.74 -5.14 -12.05
CA ILE A 301 22.93 -6.31 -12.44
C ILE A 301 23.64 -7.65 -12.19
N VAL A 302 24.99 -7.66 -12.15
CA VAL A 302 25.78 -8.85 -11.77
C VAL A 302 25.44 -9.28 -10.35
N LYS A 303 25.44 -8.32 -9.40
CA LYS A 303 25.11 -8.59 -7.99
C LYS A 303 23.67 -9.04 -7.80
N ILE A 304 22.74 -8.43 -8.53
CA ILE A 304 21.31 -8.80 -8.49
C ILE A 304 21.11 -10.24 -8.99
N ILE A 305 21.75 -10.63 -10.09
CA ILE A 305 21.67 -12.00 -10.61
C ILE A 305 22.36 -13.00 -9.67
N SER A 306 23.47 -12.61 -9.05
CA SER A 306 24.16 -13.43 -8.03
C SER A 306 23.24 -13.74 -6.85
N ALA A 307 22.56 -12.71 -6.30
CA ALA A 307 21.57 -12.87 -5.23
C ALA A 307 20.33 -13.67 -5.67
N LEU A 308 19.95 -13.57 -6.95
CA LEU A 308 18.81 -14.28 -7.50
C LEU A 308 18.97 -15.80 -7.44
N PHE A 309 20.21 -16.34 -7.48
CA PHE A 309 20.43 -17.79 -7.34
C PHE A 309 19.92 -18.35 -6.01
N VAL A 310 20.15 -17.63 -4.90
CA VAL A 310 19.61 -18.01 -3.59
C VAL A 310 18.10 -17.84 -3.56
N HIS A 311 17.60 -16.75 -4.13
CA HIS A 311 16.16 -16.47 -4.12
C HIS A 311 15.34 -17.49 -4.92
N LEU A 312 15.85 -17.99 -6.05
CA LEU A 312 15.20 -19.05 -6.83
C LEU A 312 15.03 -20.35 -6.02
N PHE A 313 16.00 -20.69 -5.17
CA PHE A 313 15.84 -21.78 -4.22
C PHE A 313 14.71 -21.51 -3.21
N PHE A 314 14.63 -20.29 -2.66
CA PHE A 314 13.56 -19.94 -1.74
C PHE A 314 12.17 -19.85 -2.40
N ILE A 315 12.09 -19.50 -3.68
CA ILE A 315 10.84 -19.62 -4.45
C ILE A 315 10.40 -21.09 -4.51
N LEU A 316 11.31 -22.01 -4.85
CA LEU A 316 11.01 -23.44 -4.81
C LEU A 316 10.59 -23.89 -3.40
N PHE A 317 11.25 -23.38 -2.36
CA PHE A 317 10.90 -23.65 -0.97
C PHE A 317 9.47 -23.21 -0.62
N ILE A 318 9.00 -22.06 -1.12
CA ILE A 318 7.58 -21.63 -0.97
C ILE A 318 6.65 -22.70 -1.55
N PHE A 319 6.89 -23.14 -2.79
CA PHE A 319 6.05 -24.15 -3.44
C PHE A 319 6.03 -25.47 -2.67
N VAL A 320 7.18 -25.93 -2.18
CA VAL A 320 7.29 -27.17 -1.37
C VAL A 320 6.52 -27.02 -0.06
N MET A 321 6.65 -25.89 0.62
CA MET A 321 5.92 -25.63 1.87
C MET A 321 4.40 -25.59 1.65
N TYR A 322 3.93 -24.86 0.64
CA TYR A 322 2.49 -24.74 0.35
C TYR A 322 1.87 -26.09 0.01
N THR A 323 2.51 -26.84 -0.89
CA THR A 323 2.04 -28.19 -1.28
C THR A 323 2.06 -29.17 -0.10
N GLY A 324 3.06 -29.08 0.79
CA GLY A 324 3.13 -29.88 2.02
C GLY A 324 2.00 -29.60 3.02
N TYR A 325 1.40 -28.41 2.98
CA TYR A 325 0.23 -28.04 3.78
C TYR A 325 -1.11 -28.26 3.07
N GLY A 326 -1.10 -28.85 1.86
CA GLY A 326 -2.31 -29.09 1.06
C GLY A 326 -2.79 -27.91 0.22
N TYR A 327 -2.02 -26.82 0.14
CA TYR A 327 -2.29 -25.69 -0.75
C TYR A 327 -1.55 -25.89 -2.07
N TYR A 328 -2.28 -26.19 -3.14
CA TYR A 328 -1.70 -26.46 -4.45
C TYR A 328 -1.59 -25.19 -5.30
N PRO A 329 -0.56 -25.07 -6.15
CA PRO A 329 -0.44 -23.94 -7.08
C PRO A 329 -1.64 -23.85 -8.02
N ASP A 330 -2.17 -22.65 -8.15
CA ASP A 330 -3.27 -22.29 -9.04
C ASP A 330 -2.78 -21.42 -10.22
N LEU A 331 -3.71 -20.91 -11.03
CA LEU A 331 -3.37 -19.99 -12.13
C LEU A 331 -2.78 -18.66 -11.60
N TYR A 332 -3.16 -18.23 -10.40
CA TYR A 332 -2.63 -17.02 -9.79
C TYR A 332 -1.16 -17.18 -9.42
N SER A 333 -0.71 -18.39 -9.07
CA SER A 333 0.69 -18.71 -8.77
C SER A 333 1.68 -18.28 -9.88
N PHE A 334 1.25 -18.18 -11.14
CA PHE A 334 2.08 -17.63 -12.22
C PHE A 334 2.38 -16.12 -12.09
N GLN A 335 1.53 -15.37 -11.40
CA GLN A 335 1.73 -13.95 -11.06
C GLN A 335 2.99 -13.76 -10.20
N MET A 336 3.51 -14.83 -9.59
CA MET A 336 4.79 -14.79 -8.92
C MET A 336 5.93 -14.30 -9.81
N LEU A 337 5.96 -14.73 -11.07
CA LEU A 337 6.98 -14.31 -12.01
C LEU A 337 6.92 -12.81 -12.27
N TYR A 338 5.71 -12.25 -12.28
CA TYR A 338 5.51 -10.80 -12.39
C TYR A 338 6.10 -10.06 -11.19
N TYR A 339 5.79 -10.47 -9.95
CA TYR A 339 6.35 -9.81 -8.77
C TYR A 339 7.85 -10.04 -8.57
N LEU A 340 8.40 -11.16 -9.07
CA LEU A 340 9.83 -11.36 -9.16
C LEU A 340 10.47 -10.30 -10.08
N ILE A 341 9.89 -10.04 -11.25
CA ILE A 341 10.36 -8.99 -12.16
C ILE A 341 10.24 -7.62 -11.50
N CYS A 342 9.13 -7.34 -10.80
CA CYS A 342 8.97 -6.11 -10.01
C CYS A 342 10.12 -5.95 -9.01
N THR A 343 10.43 -6.98 -8.23
CA THR A 343 11.50 -6.93 -7.23
C THR A 343 12.87 -6.67 -7.87
N ILE A 344 13.18 -7.37 -8.98
CA ILE A 344 14.43 -7.15 -9.74
C ILE A 344 14.51 -5.71 -10.26
N MET A 345 13.42 -5.17 -10.80
CA MET A 345 13.37 -3.81 -11.34
C MET A 345 13.49 -2.74 -10.25
N LEU A 346 12.88 -2.97 -9.09
CA LEU A 346 13.01 -2.09 -7.93
C LEU A 346 14.46 -2.05 -7.44
N VAL A 347 15.06 -3.22 -7.19
CA VAL A 347 16.47 -3.29 -6.75
C VAL A 347 17.38 -2.67 -7.81
N PHE A 348 17.16 -2.97 -9.08
CA PHE A 348 18.01 -2.45 -10.16
C PHE A 348 17.95 -0.92 -10.27
N SER A 349 16.75 -0.36 -10.24
CA SER A 349 16.56 1.10 -10.33
C SER A 349 17.16 1.84 -9.14
N VAL A 350 16.95 1.37 -7.91
CA VAL A 350 17.48 1.99 -6.68
C VAL A 350 19.00 1.76 -6.54
N SER A 351 19.49 0.57 -6.88
CA SER A 351 20.92 0.25 -6.81
C SER A 351 21.75 1.08 -7.79
N LEU A 352 21.23 1.43 -8.98
CA LEU A 352 21.94 2.32 -9.91
C LEU A 352 22.16 3.73 -9.33
N VAL A 353 21.21 4.24 -8.55
CA VAL A 353 21.35 5.52 -7.85
C VAL A 353 22.36 5.38 -6.71
N THR A 354 22.13 4.42 -5.82
CA THR A 354 22.92 4.28 -4.58
C THR A 354 24.38 3.89 -4.86
N SER A 355 24.62 2.97 -5.80
CA SER A 355 25.99 2.56 -6.19
C SER A 355 26.81 3.70 -6.80
N ALA A 356 26.16 4.63 -7.51
CA ALA A 356 26.86 5.79 -8.05
C ALA A 356 27.22 6.81 -6.96
N ILE A 357 26.36 6.97 -5.94
CA ILE A 357 26.54 7.98 -4.87
C ILE A 357 27.50 7.49 -3.78
N VAL A 358 27.44 6.21 -3.39
CA VAL A 358 28.19 5.67 -2.24
C VAL A 358 29.71 5.86 -2.38
N LEU A 359 30.22 5.92 -3.61
CA LEU A 359 31.63 6.19 -3.88
C LEU A 359 32.07 7.57 -3.37
N PHE A 360 31.21 8.58 -3.50
CA PHE A 360 31.48 9.96 -3.08
C PHE A 360 31.06 10.21 -1.63
N PHE A 361 30.07 9.46 -1.15
CA PHE A 361 29.55 9.58 0.20
C PHE A 361 29.54 8.21 0.90
N LYS A 362 30.66 7.88 1.56
CA LYS A 362 30.91 6.55 2.15
C LYS A 362 29.89 6.16 3.22
N ASP A 363 29.33 7.13 3.94
CA ASP A 363 28.32 6.89 4.99
C ASP A 363 26.99 6.37 4.41
N LEU A 364 26.75 6.51 3.10
CA LEU A 364 25.56 5.98 2.45
C LEU A 364 25.41 4.47 2.64
N ASN A 365 26.50 3.71 2.77
CA ASN A 365 26.42 2.27 3.02
C ASN A 365 25.76 1.99 4.38
N GLN A 366 26.18 2.69 5.44
CA GLN A 366 25.56 2.56 6.77
C GLN A 366 24.11 3.02 6.78
N ILE A 367 23.82 4.12 6.07
CA ILE A 367 22.44 4.63 5.92
C ILE A 367 21.55 3.58 5.25
N ILE A 368 22.03 2.89 4.21
CA ILE A 368 21.26 1.83 3.54
C ILE A 368 20.99 0.64 4.46
N ILE A 369 21.98 0.23 5.26
CA ILE A 369 21.79 -0.84 6.25
C ILE A 369 20.68 -0.47 7.25
N ILE A 370 20.70 0.77 7.75
CA ILE A 370 19.66 1.27 8.67
C ILE A 370 18.29 1.35 7.97
N ILE A 371 18.24 1.87 6.74
CA ILE A 371 17.01 1.95 5.94
C ILE A 371 16.42 0.56 5.69
N LEU A 372 17.26 -0.44 5.40
CA LEU A 372 16.80 -1.82 5.25
C LEU A 372 16.26 -2.36 6.59
N GLN A 373 16.95 -2.13 7.70
CA GLN A 373 16.47 -2.57 9.01
C GLN A 373 15.11 -1.96 9.39
N ILE A 374 14.93 -0.65 9.20
CA ILE A 374 13.64 0.04 9.42
C ILE A 374 12.61 -0.43 8.37
N GLY A 375 13.03 -0.57 7.12
CA GLY A 375 12.19 -0.97 5.99
C GLY A 375 11.56 -2.35 6.17
N PHE A 376 12.22 -3.26 6.88
CA PHE A 376 11.64 -4.55 7.25
C PHE A 376 10.37 -4.38 8.08
N TRP A 377 10.38 -3.47 9.07
CA TRP A 377 9.22 -3.19 9.92
C TRP A 377 8.19 -2.28 9.25
N PHE A 378 8.65 -1.39 8.36
CA PHE A 378 7.79 -0.54 7.54
C PHE A 378 7.10 -1.30 6.40
N THR A 379 7.49 -2.55 6.16
CA THR A 379 6.77 -3.48 5.29
C THR A 379 6.00 -4.44 6.19
N PRO A 380 4.68 -4.64 6.01
CA PRO A 380 3.88 -5.49 6.90
C PRO A 380 4.17 -6.99 6.67
N ILE A 381 5.37 -7.45 7.04
CA ILE A 381 5.85 -8.82 6.77
C ILE A 381 5.31 -9.80 7.82
N GLY A 382 5.44 -9.47 9.11
CA GLY A 382 4.99 -10.31 10.23
C GLY A 382 3.64 -9.94 10.84
N TRP A 383 2.98 -8.90 10.32
CA TRP A 383 1.76 -8.32 10.88
C TRP A 383 0.90 -7.70 9.77
N SER A 384 -0.42 -7.59 9.97
CA SER A 384 -1.36 -7.13 8.92
C SER A 384 -1.56 -5.62 8.95
N TYR A 385 -1.49 -4.95 7.80
CA TYR A 385 -1.70 -3.51 7.71
C TYR A 385 -3.14 -3.06 8.00
N THR A 386 -4.09 -4.00 8.03
CA THR A 386 -5.51 -3.75 8.33
C THR A 386 -5.77 -3.35 9.79
N MET A 387 -4.84 -3.66 10.70
CA MET A 387 -4.93 -3.23 12.10
C MET A 387 -4.58 -1.76 12.31
N LEU A 388 -4.05 -1.08 11.29
CA LEU A 388 -3.68 0.33 11.37
C LEU A 388 -4.88 1.23 11.06
N PRO A 389 -4.96 2.41 11.72
CA PRO A 389 -5.86 3.48 11.28
C PRO A 389 -5.63 3.84 9.82
N ASP A 390 -6.69 4.31 9.13
CA ASP A 390 -6.69 4.56 7.68
C ASP A 390 -5.52 5.46 7.20
N PHE A 391 -5.13 6.46 8.00
CA PHE A 391 -3.98 7.32 7.70
C PHE A 391 -2.66 6.52 7.61
N TRP A 392 -2.33 5.75 8.65
CA TRP A 392 -1.10 4.97 8.71
C TRP A 392 -1.09 3.84 7.70
N SER A 393 -2.23 3.18 7.49
CA SER A 393 -2.40 2.19 6.42
C SER A 393 -2.02 2.77 5.05
N ASN A 394 -2.44 4.00 4.74
CA ASN A 394 -2.08 4.68 3.49
C ASN A 394 -0.60 5.07 3.41
N VAL A 395 0.03 5.45 4.53
CA VAL A 395 1.47 5.76 4.56
C VAL A 395 2.32 4.52 4.25
N PHE A 396 1.97 3.36 4.81
CA PHE A 396 2.71 2.11 4.57
C PHE A 396 2.56 1.62 3.13
N LYS A 397 1.40 1.86 2.51
CA LYS A 397 1.15 1.56 1.09
C LYS A 397 2.05 2.34 0.12
N LEU A 398 2.66 3.45 0.55
CA LEU A 398 3.63 4.20 -0.26
C LEU A 398 4.98 3.48 -0.40
N ASN A 399 5.28 2.51 0.46
CA ASN A 399 6.49 1.71 0.34
C ASN A 399 6.41 0.81 -0.92
N PRO A 400 7.32 0.91 -1.91
CA PRO A 400 7.27 0.04 -3.08
C PRO A 400 7.43 -1.45 -2.75
N MET A 401 8.05 -1.81 -1.62
CA MET A 401 8.10 -3.19 -1.15
C MET A 401 6.75 -3.68 -0.59
N PHE A 402 5.85 -2.79 -0.16
CA PHE A 402 4.48 -3.16 0.21
C PHE A 402 3.77 -3.81 -0.98
N TYR A 403 3.86 -3.19 -2.17
CA TYR A 403 3.24 -3.71 -3.39
C TYR A 403 3.73 -5.13 -3.75
N ILE A 404 5.02 -5.41 -3.55
CA ILE A 404 5.60 -6.72 -3.82
C ILE A 404 5.13 -7.74 -2.77
N VAL A 405 5.21 -7.40 -1.48
CA VAL A 405 4.84 -8.32 -0.39
C VAL A 405 3.37 -8.66 -0.42
N GLU A 406 2.48 -7.68 -0.55
CA GLU A 406 1.05 -7.94 -0.74
C GLU A 406 0.80 -8.68 -2.04
N GLY A 407 1.54 -8.39 -3.11
CA GLY A 407 1.45 -9.13 -4.36
C GLY A 407 1.79 -10.62 -4.24
N TYR A 408 2.80 -10.97 -3.44
CA TYR A 408 3.12 -12.36 -3.11
C TYR A 408 1.97 -13.00 -2.32
N ARG A 409 1.32 -12.28 -1.40
CA ARG A 409 0.12 -12.78 -0.68
C ARG A 409 -1.08 -12.94 -1.60
N ASP A 410 -1.34 -11.98 -2.48
CA ASP A 410 -2.38 -12.03 -3.50
C ASP A 410 -2.22 -13.24 -4.43
N THR A 411 -0.96 -13.60 -4.71
CA THR A 411 -0.61 -14.73 -5.56
C THR A 411 -0.91 -16.09 -4.91
N PHE A 412 -0.58 -16.26 -3.63
CA PHE A 412 -0.61 -17.56 -2.95
C PHE A 412 -1.77 -17.76 -1.98
N ILE A 413 -2.44 -16.68 -1.55
CA ILE A 413 -3.41 -16.69 -0.45
C ILE A 413 -4.76 -16.13 -0.92
N TYR A 414 -4.76 -14.91 -1.45
CA TYR A 414 -6.03 -14.21 -1.74
C TYR A 414 -6.56 -14.46 -3.16
N SER A 415 -5.75 -15.05 -4.05
CA SER A 415 -6.06 -15.27 -5.47
C SER A 415 -6.57 -13.99 -6.14
N VAL A 416 -5.86 -12.88 -5.88
CA VAL A 416 -6.16 -11.54 -6.40
C VAL A 416 -5.19 -11.21 -7.55
N SER A 417 -5.73 -10.80 -8.69
CA SER A 417 -4.89 -10.42 -9.82
C SER A 417 -4.33 -9.01 -9.64
N PHE A 418 -3.08 -8.78 -10.05
CA PHE A 418 -2.47 -7.44 -10.05
C PHE A 418 -3.29 -6.41 -10.85
N ILE A 419 -4.09 -6.86 -11.82
CA ILE A 419 -5.00 -6.02 -12.62
C ILE A 419 -6.10 -5.40 -11.75
N GLN A 420 -6.49 -6.06 -10.66
CA GLN A 420 -7.48 -5.55 -9.70
C GLN A 420 -6.91 -4.40 -8.84
N HIS A 421 -5.59 -4.20 -8.86
CA HIS A 421 -4.89 -3.11 -8.19
C HIS A 421 -4.17 -2.19 -9.19
N PRO A 422 -4.90 -1.54 -10.13
CA PRO A 422 -4.28 -0.78 -11.21
C PRO A 422 -3.53 0.46 -10.71
N TYR A 423 -4.04 1.10 -9.64
CA TYR A 423 -3.43 2.30 -9.06
C TYR A 423 -2.08 2.01 -8.41
N TYR A 424 -1.98 0.94 -7.60
CA TYR A 424 -0.74 0.53 -6.96
C TYR A 424 0.27 0.02 -7.99
N THR A 425 -0.19 -0.75 -8.98
CA THR A 425 0.63 -1.20 -10.11
C THR A 425 1.27 -0.01 -10.83
N LEU A 426 0.48 1.00 -11.17
CA LEU A 426 0.95 2.19 -11.88
C LEU A 426 1.93 3.01 -11.03
N TYR A 427 1.60 3.24 -9.75
CA TYR A 427 2.49 3.91 -8.80
C TYR A 427 3.85 3.22 -8.73
N PHE A 428 3.86 1.90 -8.55
CA PHE A 428 5.07 1.09 -8.45
C PHE A 428 5.96 1.22 -9.70
N TRP A 429 5.38 1.09 -10.89
CA TRP A 429 6.15 1.20 -12.14
C TRP A 429 6.62 2.63 -12.41
N MET A 430 5.82 3.65 -12.10
CA MET A 430 6.27 5.04 -12.17
C MET A 430 7.46 5.30 -11.24
N PHE A 431 7.41 4.79 -10.01
CA PHE A 431 8.53 4.89 -9.07
C PHE A 431 9.80 4.23 -9.62
N CYS A 432 9.70 2.96 -10.05
CA CYS A 432 10.84 2.21 -10.60
C CYS A 432 11.44 2.87 -11.85
N LEU A 433 10.60 3.33 -12.78
CA LEU A 433 11.06 3.98 -14.01
C LEU A 433 11.71 5.33 -13.72
N THR A 434 11.18 6.10 -12.76
CA THR A 434 11.79 7.37 -12.34
C THR A 434 13.15 7.13 -11.70
N ALA A 435 13.23 6.20 -10.74
CA ALA A 435 14.48 5.82 -10.09
C ALA A 435 15.50 5.30 -11.11
N LEU A 436 15.06 4.53 -12.12
CA LEU A 436 15.92 4.03 -13.19
C LEU A 436 16.49 5.16 -14.05
N VAL A 437 15.66 6.13 -14.46
CA VAL A 437 16.13 7.29 -15.24
C VAL A 437 17.10 8.14 -14.43
N VAL A 438 16.79 8.39 -13.16
CA VAL A 438 17.69 9.12 -12.25
C VAL A 438 19.01 8.35 -12.09
N GLY A 439 18.96 7.05 -11.83
CA GLY A 439 20.14 6.19 -11.67
C GLY A 439 21.02 6.17 -12.90
N ILE A 440 20.45 5.99 -14.09
CA ILE A 440 21.21 6.01 -15.36
C ILE A 440 21.90 7.36 -15.57
N LYS A 441 21.22 8.48 -15.28
CA LYS A 441 21.79 9.82 -15.46
C LYS A 441 22.88 10.11 -14.43
N SER A 442 22.64 9.79 -13.16
CA SER A 442 23.62 9.92 -12.08
C SER A 442 24.87 9.11 -12.40
N LEU A 443 24.71 7.85 -12.79
CA LEU A 443 25.82 6.99 -13.17
C LEU A 443 26.62 7.56 -14.36
N LYS A 444 25.95 7.99 -15.44
CA LYS A 444 26.65 8.59 -16.59
C LYS A 444 27.41 9.87 -16.23
N LYS A 445 26.85 10.69 -15.33
CA LYS A 445 27.45 11.95 -14.92
C LYS A 445 28.65 11.74 -13.98
N LEU A 446 28.55 10.78 -13.07
CA LEU A 446 29.56 10.54 -12.04
C LEU A 446 30.67 9.56 -12.48
N LYS A 447 30.36 8.65 -13.41
CA LYS A 447 31.29 7.63 -13.94
C LYS A 447 32.70 8.15 -14.26
N PRO A 448 32.91 9.32 -14.90
CA PRO A 448 34.25 9.80 -15.22
C PRO A 448 35.16 9.97 -14.00
N HIS A 449 34.59 10.18 -12.81
CA HIS A 449 35.32 10.41 -11.57
C HIS A 449 35.48 9.16 -10.71
N PHE A 450 34.93 8.01 -11.11
CA PHE A 450 34.95 6.81 -10.28
C PHE A 450 36.37 6.30 -10.00
N ALA A 451 37.26 6.36 -11.00
CA ALA A 451 38.62 5.88 -10.87
C ALA A 451 39.45 6.69 -9.87
N ASP A 452 39.10 7.97 -9.67
CA ASP A 452 39.82 8.89 -8.78
C ASP A 452 39.40 8.75 -7.31
N VAL A 453 38.17 8.28 -7.07
CA VAL A 453 37.55 8.24 -5.73
C VAL A 453 37.57 6.84 -5.11
N ILE A 454 37.58 5.80 -5.95
CA ILE A 454 37.88 4.41 -5.53
C ILE A 454 39.38 4.29 -5.33
#